data_AF-A0A1M5NZ71-F1
#
_entry.id   AF-A0A1M5NZ71-F1
#
_cell.length_a   1.000
_cell.length_b   1.000
_cell.length_c   1.000
_cell.angle_alpha   90.00
_cell.angle_beta   90.00
_cell.angle_gamma   90.00
#
_symmetry.space_group_name_H-M   'P 1'
#
loop_
_entity.id
_entity.type
_entity.pdbx_description
1 polymer ?
#
loop_
_entity_poly.entity_id
_entity_poly.type
_entity_poly.pdbx_seq_one_letter_code
_entity_poly.pdbx_strand_id
1 'polypeptide(L)'
;MSVRHLRQQQQMGIERELMKEQSGALGRAGAALAAAIARYHENPNAREEQREQLLDEIADRCWQLQMQREFTGFVDGNREYIQRHYAPPAEAMARMGKPRG
;
A
#
# COMPACT_ATOMS: atom_id res chain seq x y z
N MET A 1 -10.56 -40.58 13.98
CA MET A 1 -9.69 -39.40 13.75
C MET A 1 -9.34 -38.77 15.09
N SER A 2 -8.07 -38.44 15.33
CA SER A 2 -7.59 -37.89 16.62
C SER A 2 -7.89 -36.39 16.74
N VAL A 3 -8.23 -35.91 17.95
CA VAL A 3 -8.46 -34.48 18.28
C VAL A 3 -7.29 -33.59 17.82
N ARG A 4 -6.06 -34.13 17.83
CA ARG A 4 -4.87 -33.43 17.36
C ARG A 4 -4.90 -33.10 15.85
N HIS A 5 -5.46 -33.99 15.04
CA HIS A 5 -5.61 -33.79 13.59
C HIS A 5 -6.69 -32.76 13.26
N LEU A 6 -7.81 -32.76 14.00
CA LEU A 6 -8.86 -31.73 13.86
C LEU A 6 -8.32 -30.33 14.18
N ARG A 7 -7.53 -30.19 15.24
CA ARG A 7 -6.90 -28.92 15.62
C ARG A 7 -5.91 -28.43 14.56
N GLN A 8 -5.12 -29.33 13.97
CA GLN A 8 -4.21 -28.99 12.87
C GLN A 8 -4.96 -28.57 11.59
N GLN A 9 -6.05 -29.27 11.23
CA GLN A 9 -6.87 -28.88 10.08
C GLN A 9 -7.53 -27.51 10.27
N GLN A 10 -8.04 -27.21 11.48
CA GLN A 10 -8.59 -25.89 11.79
C GLN A 10 -7.52 -24.79 11.72
N GLN A 11 -6.33 -25.05 12.25
CA GLN A 11 -5.22 -24.10 12.20
C GLN A 11 -4.80 -23.79 10.75
N MET A 12 -4.64 -24.81 9.90
CA MET A 12 -4.33 -24.62 8.47
C MET A 12 -5.41 -23.83 7.72
N GLY A 13 -6.68 -24.00 8.09
CA GLY A 13 -7.79 -23.21 7.52
C GLY A 13 -7.69 -21.72 7.84
N ILE A 14 -7.41 -21.39 9.11
CA ILE A 14 -7.25 -20.01 9.58
C ILE A 14 -6.05 -19.34 8.92
N GLU A 15 -4.91 -20.05 8.84
CA GLU A 15 -3.70 -19.53 8.19
C GLU A 15 -3.93 -19.20 6.71
N ARG A 16 -4.69 -20.04 5.99
CA ARG A 16 -5.02 -19.78 4.58
C ARG A 16 -5.91 -18.56 4.39
N GLU A 17 -6.94 -18.38 5.22
CA GLU A 17 -7.80 -17.20 5.12
C GLU A 17 -7.05 -15.93 5.49
N LEU A 18 -6.17 -15.98 6.50
CA LEU A 18 -5.29 -14.86 6.84
C LEU A 18 -4.38 -14.49 5.67
N MET A 19 -3.74 -15.47 5.01
CA MET A 19 -2.90 -15.22 3.83
C MET A 19 -3.68 -14.59 2.67
N LYS A 20 -4.92 -15.05 2.43
CA LYS A 20 -5.79 -14.46 1.39
C LYS A 20 -6.11 -13.00 1.70
N GLU A 21 -6.48 -12.69 2.95
CA GLU A 21 -6.79 -11.32 3.36
C GLU A 21 -5.57 -10.41 3.26
N GLN A 22 -4.39 -10.87 3.71
CA GLN A 22 -3.13 -10.13 3.61
C GLN A 22 -2.77 -9.83 2.15
N SER A 23 -2.83 -10.83 1.26
CA SER A 23 -2.59 -10.65 -0.16
C SER A 23 -3.60 -9.68 -0.80
N GLY A 24 -4.88 -9.80 -0.43
CA GLY A 24 -5.94 -8.89 -0.88
C GLY A 24 -5.72 -7.45 -0.43
N ALA A 25 -5.31 -7.23 0.82
CA ALA A 25 -5.03 -5.92 1.37
C ALA A 25 -3.84 -5.25 0.67
N LEU A 26 -2.75 -5.98 0.44
CA LEU A 26 -1.61 -5.51 -0.35
C LEU A 26 -2.01 -5.13 -1.77
N GLY A 27 -2.78 -5.99 -2.46
CA GLY A 27 -3.24 -5.74 -3.81
C GLY A 27 -4.10 -4.48 -3.92
N ARG A 28 -5.03 -4.27 -2.98
CA ARG A 28 -5.87 -3.05 -2.92
C ARG A 28 -5.04 -1.79 -2.68
N ALA A 29 -4.07 -1.83 -1.75
CA ALA A 29 -3.21 -0.70 -1.47
C ALA A 29 -2.35 -0.31 -2.70
N GLY A 30 -1.81 -1.32 -3.39
CA GLY A 30 -1.06 -1.11 -4.63
C GLY A 30 -1.93 -0.51 -5.74
N ALA A 31 -3.13 -1.05 -5.97
CA ALA A 31 -4.06 -0.52 -6.97
C ALA A 31 -4.48 0.93 -6.67
N ALA A 32 -4.70 1.27 -5.39
CA ALA A 32 -5.04 2.63 -4.98
C ALA A 32 -3.90 3.62 -5.25
N LEU A 33 -2.65 3.24 -5.00
CA LEU A 33 -1.48 4.07 -5.34
C LEU A 33 -1.37 4.28 -6.85
N ALA A 34 -1.49 3.22 -7.64
CA ALA A 34 -1.45 3.32 -9.10
C ALA A 34 -2.55 4.25 -9.65
N ALA A 35 -3.77 4.16 -9.11
CA ALA A 35 -4.87 5.04 -9.50
C ALA A 35 -4.62 6.52 -9.13
N ALA A 36 -4.03 6.79 -7.95
CA ALA A 36 -3.69 8.15 -7.55
C ALA A 36 -2.62 8.78 -8.47
N ILE A 37 -1.60 7.99 -8.83
CA ILE A 37 -0.55 8.41 -9.77
C ILE A 37 -1.15 8.69 -11.16
N ALA A 38 -2.02 7.80 -11.65
CA ALA A 38 -2.72 8.02 -12.92
C ALA A 38 -3.51 9.34 -12.92
N ARG A 39 -4.31 9.59 -11.86
CA ARG A 39 -5.06 10.85 -11.71
C ARG A 39 -4.15 12.09 -11.72
N TYR A 40 -2.99 12.03 -11.06
CA TYR A 40 -2.01 13.12 -11.11
C TYR A 40 -1.54 13.41 -12.54
N HIS A 41 -1.21 12.37 -13.32
CA HIS A 41 -0.77 12.51 -14.70
C HIS A 41 -1.88 12.94 -15.67
N GLU A 42 -3.13 12.55 -15.40
CA GLU A 42 -4.31 12.97 -16.18
C GLU A 42 -4.67 14.45 -15.99
N ASN A 43 -4.11 15.11 -14.98
CA ASN A 43 -4.39 16.51 -14.65
C ASN A 43 -3.13 17.41 -14.78
N PRO A 44 -2.46 17.47 -15.94
CA PRO A 44 -1.19 18.21 -16.10
C PRO A 44 -1.36 19.73 -15.96
N ASN A 45 -2.58 20.25 -16.16
CA ASN A 45 -2.92 21.67 -16.05
C ASN A 45 -3.72 21.96 -14.76
N ALA A 46 -3.64 21.09 -13.76
CA ALA A 46 -4.24 21.35 -12.45
C ALA A 46 -3.74 22.69 -11.89
N ARG A 47 -4.63 23.44 -11.24
CA ARG A 47 -4.20 24.61 -10.46
C ARG A 47 -3.26 24.15 -9.35
N GLU A 48 -2.38 25.03 -8.88
CA GLU A 48 -1.38 24.66 -7.87
C GLU A 48 -2.00 23.97 -6.65
N GLU A 49 -3.09 24.50 -6.11
CA GLU A 49 -3.81 23.88 -4.98
C GLU A 49 -4.29 22.45 -5.28
N GLN A 50 -4.81 22.20 -6.47
CA GLN A 50 -5.27 20.87 -6.88
C GLN A 50 -4.08 19.93 -7.12
N ARG A 51 -2.98 20.44 -7.69
CA ARG A 51 -1.74 19.68 -7.85
C ARG A 51 -1.19 19.24 -6.50
N GLU A 52 -1.17 20.15 -5.53
CA GLU A 52 -0.74 19.90 -4.16
C GLU A 52 -1.60 18.82 -3.49
N GLN A 53 -2.93 18.89 -3.65
CA GLN A 53 -3.86 17.85 -3.16
C GLN A 53 -3.60 16.47 -3.80
N LEU A 54 -3.28 16.42 -5.09
CA LEU A 54 -2.96 15.17 -5.78
C LEU A 54 -1.62 14.58 -5.31
N LEU A 55 -0.60 15.41 -5.09
CA LEU A 55 0.68 14.97 -4.51
C LEU A 55 0.52 14.45 -3.09
N ASP A 56 -0.31 15.12 -2.31
CA ASP A 56 -0.70 14.73 -0.97
C ASP A 56 -1.44 13.39 -0.97
N GLU A 57 -2.40 13.18 -1.88
CA GLU A 57 -3.05 11.89 -2.01
C GLU A 57 -2.04 10.78 -2.33
N ILE A 58 -1.13 11.00 -3.28
CA ILE A 58 -0.09 10.01 -3.62
C ILE A 58 0.79 9.71 -2.39
N ALA A 59 1.19 10.72 -1.63
CA ALA A 59 2.00 10.54 -0.43
C ALA A 59 1.29 9.67 0.62
N ASP A 60 -0.03 9.85 0.80
CA ASP A 60 -0.84 9.00 1.70
C ASP A 60 -0.92 7.57 1.19
N ARG A 61 -1.10 7.36 -0.12
CA ARG A 61 -1.14 6.02 -0.71
C ARG A 61 0.21 5.30 -0.61
N CYS A 62 1.32 6.01 -0.78
CA CYS A 62 2.66 5.47 -0.55
C CYS A 62 2.82 5.01 0.91
N TRP A 63 2.43 5.86 1.88
CA TRP A 63 2.47 5.50 3.30
C TRP A 63 1.59 4.29 3.62
N GLN A 64 0.35 4.26 3.10
CA GLN A 64 -0.55 3.12 3.28
C GLN A 64 0.02 1.82 2.73
N LEU A 65 0.60 1.84 1.53
CA LEU A 65 1.23 0.66 0.94
C LEU A 65 2.44 0.20 1.77
N GLN A 66 3.28 1.13 2.25
CA GLN A 66 4.38 0.81 3.15
C GLN A 66 3.88 0.10 4.42
N MET A 67 2.86 0.64 5.09
CA MET A 67 2.30 0.02 6.30
C MET A 67 1.73 -1.37 6.03
N GLN A 68 1.02 -1.57 4.91
CA GLN A 68 0.50 -2.90 4.55
C GLN A 68 1.64 -3.90 4.29
N ARG A 69 2.73 -3.46 3.67
CA ARG A 69 3.93 -4.29 3.50
C ARG A 69 4.56 -4.68 4.83
N GLU A 70 4.68 -3.76 5.78
CA GLU A 70 5.19 -4.05 7.12
C GLU A 70 4.30 -5.05 7.86
N PHE A 71 2.97 -4.87 7.83
CA PHE A 71 2.00 -5.78 8.46
C PHE A 71 1.96 -7.18 7.83
N THR A 72 2.48 -7.34 6.61
CA THR A 72 2.56 -8.62 5.91
C THR A 72 3.96 -9.25 5.97
N GLY A 73 4.88 -8.65 6.74
CA GLY A 73 6.21 -9.20 7.04
C GLY A 73 7.36 -8.60 6.23
N PHE A 74 7.12 -7.58 5.40
CA PHE A 74 8.16 -6.85 4.67
C PHE A 74 8.57 -5.59 5.46
N VAL A 75 9.60 -5.72 6.30
CA VAL A 75 10.05 -4.61 7.16
C VAL A 75 11.10 -3.71 6.50
N ASP A 76 11.87 -4.23 5.55
CA ASP A 76 12.97 -3.51 4.89
C ASP A 76 12.67 -3.15 3.44
N GLY A 77 13.30 -2.09 2.93
CA GLY A 77 13.29 -1.73 1.51
C GLY A 77 11.94 -1.25 0.97
N ASN A 78 10.94 -0.99 1.81
CA ASN A 78 9.60 -0.58 1.37
C ASN A 78 9.61 0.69 0.51
N ARG A 79 10.45 1.67 0.87
CA ARG A 79 10.60 2.90 0.11
C ARG A 79 11.17 2.65 -1.30
N GLU A 80 12.20 1.82 -1.40
CA GLU A 80 12.81 1.44 -2.70
C GLU A 80 11.83 0.64 -3.55
N TYR A 81 11.10 -0.30 -2.93
CA TYR A 81 10.04 -1.06 -3.59
C TYR A 81 8.99 -0.12 -4.20
N ILE A 82 8.48 0.83 -3.42
CA ILE A 82 7.47 1.80 -3.90
C ILE A 82 8.03 2.62 -5.07
N GLN A 83 9.26 3.13 -4.96
CA GLN A 83 9.90 3.90 -6.04
C GLN A 83 10.05 3.07 -7.32
N ARG A 84 10.54 1.83 -7.21
CA ARG A 84 10.83 0.97 -8.35
C ARG A 84 9.56 0.47 -9.06
N HIS A 85 8.50 0.17 -8.31
CA HIS A 85 7.30 -0.46 -8.86
C HIS A 85 6.19 0.51 -9.26
N TYR A 86 6.14 1.70 -8.65
CA TYR A 86 5.08 2.68 -8.90
C TYR A 86 5.58 4.00 -9.48
N ALA A 87 6.88 4.30 -9.36
CA ALA A 87 7.49 5.55 -9.81
C ALA A 87 6.68 6.82 -9.44
N PRO A 88 6.27 6.99 -8.15
CA PRO A 88 5.54 8.18 -7.72
C PRO A 88 6.39 9.46 -7.91
N PRO A 89 5.76 10.64 -8.08
CA PRO A 89 6.46 11.91 -8.11
C PRO A 89 7.38 12.11 -6.89
N ALA A 90 8.54 12.71 -7.12
CA ALA A 90 9.54 12.92 -6.07
C ALA A 90 8.99 13.79 -4.92
N GLU A 91 8.15 14.76 -5.24
CA GLU A 91 7.48 15.63 -4.26
C GLU A 91 6.55 14.84 -3.34
N ALA A 92 5.80 13.87 -3.87
CA ALA A 92 4.95 13.00 -3.06
C ALA A 92 5.80 12.10 -2.14
N MET A 93 6.91 11.55 -2.66
CA MET A 93 7.85 10.75 -1.86
C MET A 93 8.55 11.55 -0.76
N ALA A 94 8.71 12.86 -0.94
CA ALA A 94 9.27 13.76 0.08
C ALA A 94 8.26 14.14 1.17
N ARG A 95 6.96 13.94 0.93
CA ARG A 95 5.86 14.20 1.87
C ARG A 95 5.41 12.97 2.65
N MET A 96 5.73 11.77 2.15
CA MET A 96 5.36 10.50 2.76
C MET A 96 5.70 10.45 4.27
N GLY A 97 4.71 10.14 5.10
CA GLY A 97 4.86 10.00 6.56
C GLY A 97 4.95 11.31 7.35
N LYS A 98 4.82 12.47 6.71
CA LYS A 98 4.81 13.77 7.42
C LYS A 98 3.39 14.11 7.90
N PRO A 99 3.19 14.53 9.17
CA PRO A 99 1.93 15.10 9.61
C PRO A 99 1.59 16.33 8.76
N ARG A 100 0.34 16.48 8.36
CA ARG A 100 -0.16 17.69 7.69
C ARG A 100 -0.91 18.53 8.72
N GLY A 101 -0.58 19.82 8.79
CA GLY A 101 -1.19 20.82 9.67
C GLY A 101 -1.70 22.00 8.87
#